data_AF-A0A0E9M1Q9-F1
#
_entry.id   AF-A0A0E9M1Q9-F1
#
_cell.length_a   1.000
_cell.length_b   1.000
_cell.length_c   1.000
_cell.angle_alpha   90.00
_cell.angle_beta   90.00
_cell.angle_gamma   90.00
#
_symmetry.space_group_name_H-M   'P 1'
#
loop_
_entity.id
_entity.type
_entity.pdbx_description
1 polymer ?
#
loop_
_entity_poly.entity_id
_entity_poly.type
_entity_poly.pdbx_seq_one_letter_code
_entity_poly.pdbx_strand_id
1 'polypeptide(L)' 'MRYTQKQIAEKSGLSVFTISSFENGASTGITIASFIKLLRAIDSLEEIEKLLPELPVSPRELFLKQHKR' A
#
# COMPACT_ATOMS: atom_id res chain seq x y z
N MET A 1 4.82 -16.29 -8.22
CA MET A 1 6.04 -16.75 -7.49
C MET A 1 5.61 -17.47 -6.21
N ARG A 2 6.35 -18.49 -5.75
CA ARG A 2 6.10 -19.12 -4.43
C ARG A 2 7.19 -18.66 -3.47
N TYR A 3 6.83 -17.79 -2.54
CA TYR A 3 7.70 -17.37 -1.44
C TYR A 3 7.22 -17.99 -0.14
N THR A 4 8.15 -18.39 0.71
CA THR A 4 7.88 -18.69 2.12
C THR A 4 7.81 -17.39 2.91
N GLN A 5 7.11 -17.39 4.04
CA GLN A 5 7.07 -16.23 4.95
C GLN A 5 8.48 -15.80 5.40
N LYS A 6 9.39 -16.76 5.59
CA LYS A 6 10.80 -16.48 5.94
C LYS A 6 11.53 -15.70 4.83
N GLN A 7 11.35 -16.10 3.57
CA GLN A 7 11.96 -15.38 2.44
C GLN A 7 11.41 -13.96 2.31
N ILE A 8 10.11 -13.76 2.52
CA ILE A 8 9.53 -12.41 2.51
C ILE A 8 10.00 -11.59 3.71
N ALA A 9 10.20 -12.20 4.88
CA ALA A 9 10.75 -11.53 6.05
C ALA A 9 12.16 -10.97 5.77
N GLU A 10 13.03 -11.80 5.20
CA GLU A 10 14.39 -11.40 4.81
C GLU A 10 14.38 -10.29 3.76
N LYS A 11 13.52 -10.39 2.74
CA LYS A 11 13.40 -9.36 1.68
C LYS A 11 12.81 -8.04 2.16
N SER A 12 11.77 -8.08 3.00
CA SER A 12 11.02 -6.90 3.44
C SER A 12 11.60 -6.22 4.69
N GLY A 13 12.47 -6.92 5.42
CA GLY A 13 12.95 -6.49 6.74
C GLY A 13 11.86 -6.47 7.81
N LEU A 14 10.78 -7.23 7.62
CA LEU A 14 9.71 -7.42 8.58
C LEU A 14 9.87 -8.75 9.32
N SER A 15 9.28 -8.86 10.51
CA SER A 15 9.25 -10.13 11.21
C SER A 15 8.33 -11.14 10.51
N VAL A 16 8.64 -12.43 10.62
CA VAL A 16 7.75 -13.52 10.15
C VAL A 16 6.37 -13.43 10.82
N PHE A 17 6.33 -13.00 12.10
CA PHE A 17 5.09 -12.74 12.82
C PHE A 17 4.24 -11.69 12.11
N THR A 18 4.81 -10.54 11.73
CA THR A 18 4.11 -9.47 11.02
C THR A 18 3.52 -9.94 9.69
N ILE A 19 4.25 -10.77 8.94
CA ILE A 19 3.77 -11.34 7.67
C ILE A 19 2.60 -12.29 7.92
N SER A 20 2.74 -13.20 8.89
CA SER A 20 1.67 -14.12 9.27
C SER A 20 0.42 -13.38 9.77
N SER A 21 0.57 -12.34 10.58
CA SER A 21 -0.56 -11.49 11.01
C SER A 21 -1.26 -10.83 9.82
N PHE A 22 -0.49 -10.33 8.84
CA PHE A 22 -1.03 -9.76 7.61
C PHE A 22 -1.82 -10.77 6.79
N GLU A 23 -1.26 -11.95 6.52
CA GLU A 23 -1.91 -13.01 5.74
C GLU A 23 -3.17 -13.56 6.42
N ASN A 24 -3.19 -13.60 7.76
CA ASN A 24 -4.34 -14.06 8.54
C ASN A 24 -5.39 -12.96 8.80
N GLY A 25 -5.20 -11.74 8.28
CA GLY A 25 -6.13 -10.62 8.50
C GLY A 25 -6.15 -10.10 9.94
N ALA A 26 -5.17 -10.47 10.77
CA ALA A 26 -4.98 -9.90 12.09
C ALA A 26 -4.37 -8.50 11.93
N SER A 27 -5.25 -7.50 11.79
CA SER A 27 -4.90 -6.12 11.41
C SER A 27 -4.24 -5.28 12.52
N THR A 28 -4.01 -5.86 13.69
CA THR A 28 -3.32 -5.17 14.80
C THR A 28 -1.86 -4.89 14.42
N GLY A 29 -1.60 -3.65 13.96
CA GLY A 29 -0.25 -3.14 13.75
C GLY A 29 0.26 -3.15 12.30
N ILE A 30 -0.58 -3.42 11.31
CA ILE A 30 -0.20 -3.19 9.90
C ILE A 30 -0.30 -1.70 9.60
N THR A 31 0.86 -1.09 9.38
CA THR A 31 0.96 0.28 8.90
C THR A 31 1.06 0.26 7.37
N ILE A 32 0.74 1.39 6.73
CA ILE A 32 1.00 1.59 5.29
C ILE A 32 2.49 1.38 4.96
N ALA A 33 3.40 1.78 5.85
CA ALA A 33 4.83 1.56 5.66
C ALA A 33 5.18 0.06 5.60
N SER A 34 4.59 -0.75 6.49
CA SER A 34 4.75 -2.21 6.48
C SER A 34 4.17 -2.82 5.20
N PHE A 35 3.01 -2.35 4.77
CA PHE A 35 2.36 -2.83 3.54
C PHE A 35 3.19 -2.51 2.28
N ILE A 36 3.72 -1.30 2.15
CA ILE A 36 4.61 -0.92 1.05
C ILE A 36 5.87 -1.80 1.02
N LYS A 37 6.45 -2.13 2.18
CA LYS A 37 7.60 -3.06 2.25
C LYS A 37 7.26 -4.45 1.73
N LEU A 38 6.06 -4.95 2.01
CA LEU A 38 5.60 -6.25 1.49
C LEU A 38 5.45 -6.21 -0.04
N LEU A 39 4.82 -5.18 -0.60
CA LEU A 39 4.67 -5.02 -2.04
C LEU A 39 6.02 -4.94 -2.77
N ARG A 40 6.98 -4.20 -2.20
CA ARG A 40 8.36 -4.15 -2.74
C ARG A 40 9.08 -5.50 -2.69
N ALA A 41 8.87 -6.30 -1.65
CA ALA A 41 9.51 -7.60 -1.52
C ALA A 41 9.05 -8.63 -2.57
N ILE A 42 7.89 -8.38 -3.19
CA ILE A 42 7.31 -9.23 -4.25
C ILE A 42 7.26 -8.53 -5.61
N ASP A 43 7.97 -7.39 -5.78
CA ASP A 43 8.02 -6.63 -7.02
C ASP A 43 6.63 -6.25 -7.56
N SER A 44 5.73 -5.81 -6.66
CA SER A 44 4.35 -5.42 -6.99
C SER A 44 3.98 -4.06 -6.38
N LEU A 45 4.92 -3.12 -6.33
CA LEU A 45 4.66 -1.80 -5.75
C LEU A 45 3.64 -1.01 -6.58
N GLU A 46 3.66 -1.19 -7.89
CA GLU A 46 2.81 -0.53 -8.88
C GLU A 46 1.32 -0.82 -8.64
N GLU A 47 1.02 -2.00 -8.08
CA GLU A 47 -0.34 -2.40 -7.73
C GLU A 47 -0.97 -1.52 -6.65
N ILE A 48 -0.17 -0.74 -5.91
CA ILE A 48 -0.69 0.21 -4.93
C ILE A 48 -1.59 1.28 -5.56
N GLU A 49 -1.36 1.63 -6.83
CA GLU A 49 -2.18 2.63 -7.53
C GLU A 49 -3.65 2.21 -7.61
N LYS A 50 -3.92 0.89 -7.70
CA LYS A 50 -5.28 0.34 -7.74
C LYS A 50 -6.01 0.45 -6.40
N LEU A 51 -5.29 0.73 -5.32
CA LEU A 51 -5.83 0.90 -3.96
C LEU A 51 -6.01 2.37 -3.59
N LEU A 52 -5.36 3.29 -4.31
CA LEU A 52 -5.48 4.72 -4.05
C LEU A 52 -6.83 5.24 -4.54
N PRO A 53 -7.50 6.12 -3.77
CA PRO A 53 -8.72 6.77 -4.23
C PRO A 53 -8.41 7.77 -5.34
N GLU A 54 -9.42 8.07 -6.15
CA GLU A 54 -9.35 9.20 -7.08
C GLU A 54 -9.14 10.51 -6.31
N LEU A 55 -8.27 11.37 -6.83
CA LEU A 55 -8.04 12.67 -6.22
C LEU A 55 -9.27 13.56 -6.40
N PRO A 56 -9.73 14.24 -5.34
CA PRO A 56 -10.83 15.18 -5.46
C PRO A 56 -10.42 16.40 -6.30
N VAL A 57 -11.41 17.07 -6.88
CA VAL A 57 -11.20 18.33 -7.61
C VAL A 57 -10.54 19.35 -6.68
N SER A 58 -9.47 19.98 -7.15
CA SER A 58 -8.76 20.96 -6.33
C SER A 58 -9.62 22.21 -6.11
N PRO A 59 -9.49 22.91 -4.96
CA PRO A 59 -10.18 24.18 -4.73
C PRO A 59 -9.94 25.22 -5.84
N ARG A 60 -8.75 25.22 -6.44
CA ARG A 60 -8.40 26.10 -7.56
C ARG A 60 -9.17 25.76 -8.83
N GLU A 61 -9.28 24.48 -9.18
CA GLU A 61 -10.07 24.06 -10.35
C GLU A 61 -11.56 24.35 -10.14
N LEU A 62 -12.04 24.18 -8.92
CA LEU A 62 -13.41 24.53 -8.56
C LEU A 62 -13.67 26.03 -8.74
N PHE A 63 -12.76 26.88 -8.26
CA PHE A 63 -12.81 28.33 -8.46
C PHE A 63 -12.83 28.70 -9.95
N LEU A 64 -11.92 28.15 -10.76
CA LEU A 64 -11.87 28.42 -12.20
C LEU A 64 -13.13 27.95 -12.94
N LYS A 65 -13.73 26.82 -12.54
CA LYS A 65 -15.00 26.33 -13.12
C LYS A 65 -16.17 27.28 -12.81
N GLN A 66 -16.22 27.85 -11.61
CA GLN A 66 -17.27 28.80 -11.22
C GLN A 66 -17.15 30.16 -11.92
N HIS A 67 -15.93 30.55 -12.30
CA HIS A 67 -15.63 31.88 -12.84
C HIS A 67 -15.32 31.90 -14.36
N LYS A 68 -15.35 30.75 -15.04
CA LYS A 68 -15.36 30.70 -16.52
C LYS A 68 -16.76 31.06 -17.03
N ARG A 69 -16.89 32.24 -17.65
CA ARG A 69 -18.04 32.67 -18.46
C ARG A 69 -18.02 32.02 -19.83
#